data_AF-A0A512IVB2-F1
#
_entry.id   AF-A0A512IVB2-F1
#
_cell.length_a   1.000
_cell.length_b   1.000
_cell.length_c   1.000
_cell.angle_alpha   90.00
_cell.angle_beta   90.00
_cell.angle_gamma   90.00
#
_symmetry.space_group_name_H-M   'P 1'
#
loop_
_entity.id
_entity.type
_entity.pdbx_description
1 polymer ?
#
loop_
_entity_poly.entity_id
_entity_poly.type
_entity_poly.pdbx_seq_one_letter_code
_entity_poly.pdbx_strand_id
1 'polypeptide(L)'
;MESGIVSLGKHDRLLARAPFDVVAHKITLASGSTRRHVRSADTDGKSQHGRHARRPGVQPRTDGRGGGMDSDELRPMASIADAETAVDQLAALYEGSTSALRSALKRYLDEGVPPDSTERLQFRYPELRLTYRADGPVPRINRATAKFQAPGAYATTLTQPGHFRPYLLEQLRHLVHDYGATLEVGLSGQEIPYSYVVEPGSDLTRNGVTASQLATYFPTPLLSVVGDEIADGLWQEHPDVPRPLALFDGVRTDYSLRRLVHYTGSDWREIQPWILLTNYHRYVDGFVRHGLERLAAPDSIYEKLVLPGGISVSRAEAATADPEALIAASPWHRFQMPAYHLVARGEDGSPQGTTLVNIGVGPSNAKTITDHLAVLRPHCWLMVGHCGGLRQSQTIGDYVLAHGYLRLDRILDDLVPPEVPVPALAEVQIALQNAAAAVTGERDDTLKRRLRTGTVVTYDDRNWELRFTQERRRINLGRCIAVDMESGTVAAQGYRLRVPYGTLLCVSDKPLHGEIKLPGAANAFYERAVAEHLLIGLATLDALRADRHGLHSRKLRSFDEPPFR
;
A
#
# COMPACT_ATOMS: atom_id res chain seq x y z
N MET A 1 -35.33 58.85 26.12
CA MET A 1 -36.77 59.00 25.79
C MET A 1 -37.23 57.67 25.22
N GLU A 2 -38.20 57.05 25.90
CA GLU A 2 -39.24 56.10 25.43
C GLU A 2 -38.85 54.99 24.43
N SER A 3 -39.36 53.76 24.46
CA SER A 3 -40.23 52.98 25.34
C SER A 3 -40.25 51.58 24.66
N GLY A 4 -40.34 50.48 25.40
CA GLY A 4 -41.53 49.65 25.25
C GLY A 4 -41.21 48.16 25.39
N ILE A 5 -41.74 47.58 26.47
CA ILE A 5 -41.81 46.15 26.79
C ILE A 5 -43.04 45.58 26.06
N VAL A 6 -42.95 44.38 25.49
CA VAL A 6 -44.12 43.49 25.28
C VAL A 6 -43.74 42.03 25.59
N SER A 7 -44.48 41.48 26.55
CA SER A 7 -44.61 40.07 26.92
C SER A 7 -45.67 39.37 26.05
N LEU A 8 -45.57 38.03 25.89
CA LEU A 8 -46.63 37.00 25.74
C LEU A 8 -45.94 35.71 25.26
N GLY A 9 -46.24 34.48 25.65
CA GLY A 9 -47.34 33.86 26.38
C GLY A 9 -47.43 32.40 25.91
N LYS A 10 -47.58 31.45 26.85
CA LYS A 10 -47.73 30.00 26.61
C LYS A 10 -49.01 29.67 25.81
N HIS A 11 -48.99 28.58 25.02
CA HIS A 11 -50.10 27.63 24.95
C HIS A 11 -49.68 26.24 24.41
N ASP A 12 -50.06 25.21 25.17
CA ASP A 12 -50.11 23.78 24.82
C ASP A 12 -51.00 23.49 23.61
N ARG A 13 -50.71 22.40 22.87
CA ARG A 13 -51.72 21.43 22.40
C ARG A 13 -51.10 20.13 21.84
N LEU A 14 -51.51 19.02 22.46
CA LEU A 14 -51.97 17.75 21.87
C LEU A 14 -51.07 17.03 20.84
N LEU A 15 -50.45 15.92 21.26
CA LEU A 15 -50.10 14.81 20.37
C LEU A 15 -50.80 13.53 20.83
N ALA A 16 -51.70 13.03 19.98
CA ALA A 16 -52.45 11.81 20.13
C ALA A 16 -51.61 10.58 19.75
N ARG A 17 -51.88 9.47 20.45
CA ARG A 17 -51.26 8.15 20.30
C ARG A 17 -51.78 7.42 19.06
N ALA A 18 -50.88 6.69 18.38
CA ALA A 18 -51.18 5.47 17.63
C ALA A 18 -49.99 4.48 17.79
N PRO A 19 -50.22 3.15 17.90
CA PRO A 19 -49.22 2.17 18.31
C PRO A 19 -48.42 1.61 17.12
N PHE A 20 -47.14 1.30 17.37
CA PHE A 20 -46.33 0.48 16.46
C PHE A 20 -46.11 -0.91 17.10
N ASP A 21 -46.55 -1.94 16.39
CA ASP A 21 -46.31 -3.35 16.69
C ASP A 21 -44.82 -3.70 16.59
N VAL A 22 -44.26 -4.24 17.67
CA VAL A 22 -42.93 -4.85 17.69
C VAL A 22 -43.09 -6.37 17.73
N VAL A 23 -42.76 -7.02 16.61
CA VAL A 23 -42.65 -8.47 16.50
C VAL A 23 -41.38 -8.92 17.25
N ALA A 24 -41.58 -9.57 18.39
CA ALA A 24 -40.51 -10.16 19.18
C ALA A 24 -40.21 -11.60 18.72
N HIS A 25 -39.03 -11.86 18.17
CA HIS A 25 -38.51 -13.21 18.00
C HIS A 25 -37.88 -13.69 19.32
N LYS A 26 -38.55 -14.63 20.00
CA LYS A 26 -38.02 -15.40 21.13
C LYS A 26 -37.04 -16.46 20.64
N ILE A 27 -35.79 -16.37 21.07
CA ILE A 27 -34.83 -17.48 21.09
C ILE A 27 -35.05 -18.24 22.40
N THR A 28 -35.32 -19.54 22.30
CA THR A 28 -35.41 -20.46 23.45
C THR A 28 -34.14 -21.31 23.48
N LEU A 29 -33.28 -21.12 24.48
CA LEU A 29 -32.18 -22.04 24.80
C LEU A 29 -32.54 -22.76 26.10
N ALA A 30 -32.82 -24.06 26.00
CA ALA A 30 -33.07 -24.93 27.13
C ALA A 30 -31.74 -25.49 27.67
N SER A 31 -31.53 -25.26 28.96
CA SER A 31 -30.48 -25.82 29.80
C SER A 31 -30.70 -27.31 30.10
N GLY A 32 -29.63 -28.10 30.14
CA GLY A 32 -29.66 -29.45 30.68
C GLY A 32 -28.27 -29.92 31.08
N SER A 33 -27.92 -29.74 32.36
CA SER A 33 -26.70 -30.28 32.96
C SER A 33 -26.88 -31.77 33.29
N THR A 34 -25.82 -32.57 33.19
CA THR A 34 -25.57 -33.64 34.18
C THR A 34 -24.10 -34.06 34.17
N ARG A 35 -23.46 -33.90 35.34
CA ARG A 35 -22.16 -34.48 35.71
C ARG A 35 -22.28 -35.99 35.88
N ARG A 36 -21.19 -36.74 35.63
CA ARG A 36 -20.67 -37.77 36.56
C ARG A 36 -19.24 -38.18 36.25
N HIS A 37 -18.44 -38.26 37.33
CA HIS A 37 -17.12 -38.86 37.44
C HIS A 37 -17.13 -40.38 37.18
N VAL A 38 -15.98 -40.99 36.85
CA VAL A 38 -15.15 -41.84 37.75
C VAL A 38 -14.02 -42.58 36.98
N ARG A 39 -12.80 -42.39 37.51
CA ARG A 39 -11.57 -43.23 37.67
C ARG A 39 -11.22 -44.45 36.78
N SER A 40 -9.94 -44.43 36.38
CA SER A 40 -8.85 -45.44 36.34
C SER A 40 -9.12 -46.95 36.50
N ALA A 41 -8.46 -47.77 35.67
CA ALA A 41 -7.51 -48.82 36.09
C ALA A 41 -6.79 -49.47 34.88
N ASP A 42 -5.55 -49.89 35.13
CA ASP A 42 -4.63 -50.67 34.30
C ASP A 42 -5.20 -51.98 33.71
N THR A 43 -4.58 -52.49 32.63
CA THR A 43 -3.82 -53.76 32.66
C THR A 43 -3.15 -54.10 31.33
N ASP A 44 -1.96 -54.69 31.48
CA ASP A 44 -1.06 -55.40 30.56
C ASP A 44 -1.63 -56.14 29.34
N GLY A 45 -0.81 -56.21 28.29
CA GLY A 45 -0.37 -57.52 27.80
C GLY A 45 -0.62 -57.90 26.34
N LYS A 46 0.49 -58.05 25.62
CA LYS A 46 0.81 -59.04 24.56
C LYS A 46 0.55 -58.71 23.09
N SER A 47 1.68 -58.79 22.38
CA SER A 47 1.92 -58.98 20.96
C SER A 47 1.13 -60.12 20.32
N GLN A 48 0.77 -59.97 19.03
CA GLN A 48 1.01 -61.01 18.01
C GLN A 48 0.91 -60.47 16.58
N HIS A 49 1.76 -61.03 15.72
CA HIS A 49 1.91 -60.79 14.29
C HIS A 49 0.66 -61.08 13.46
N GLY A 50 0.45 -60.29 12.40
CA GLY A 50 -0.49 -60.57 11.32
C GLY A 50 -0.01 -59.98 9.99
N ARG A 51 0.36 -60.87 9.07
CA ARG A 51 0.92 -60.61 7.74
C ARG A 51 -0.07 -59.85 6.83
N HIS A 52 0.39 -58.84 6.10
CA HIS A 52 -0.31 -58.34 4.91
C HIS A 52 0.45 -58.67 3.63
N ALA A 53 -0.22 -59.48 2.80
CA ALA A 53 0.20 -59.95 1.50
C ALA A 53 0.15 -58.83 0.46
N ARG A 54 1.21 -58.76 -0.35
CA ARG A 54 1.32 -57.97 -1.58
C ARG A 54 0.40 -58.56 -2.66
N ARG A 55 -0.22 -57.68 -3.46
CA ARG A 55 -0.68 -57.98 -4.83
C ARG A 55 -0.26 -56.83 -5.78
N PRO A 56 -0.06 -57.14 -7.07
CA PRO A 56 1.08 -56.64 -7.84
C PRO A 56 0.77 -55.41 -8.69
N GLY A 57 1.85 -54.71 -9.05
CA GLY A 57 1.86 -53.53 -9.89
C GLY A 57 1.45 -53.79 -11.33
N VAL A 58 0.85 -52.76 -11.91
CA VAL A 58 0.66 -52.58 -13.35
C VAL A 58 1.60 -51.44 -13.76
N GLN A 59 2.68 -51.79 -14.47
CA GLN A 59 3.50 -50.84 -15.21
C GLN A 59 2.77 -50.44 -16.49
N PRO A 60 2.66 -49.16 -16.84
CA PRO A 60 2.43 -48.77 -18.21
C PRO A 60 3.76 -48.85 -18.98
N ARG A 61 3.70 -49.54 -20.12
CA ARG A 61 4.77 -49.63 -21.10
C ARG A 61 5.14 -48.24 -21.60
N THR A 62 6.43 -47.93 -21.53
CA THR A 62 7.07 -46.86 -22.30
C THR A 62 7.19 -47.32 -23.74
N ASP A 63 6.52 -46.64 -24.67
CA ASP A 63 6.99 -46.44 -26.04
C ASP A 63 6.14 -45.36 -26.71
N GLY A 64 6.78 -44.23 -26.98
CA GLY A 64 6.15 -43.06 -27.58
C GLY A 64 7.08 -41.87 -27.49
N ARG A 65 8.04 -41.79 -28.42
CA ARG A 65 8.83 -40.59 -28.69
C ARG A 65 7.88 -39.47 -29.13
N GLY A 66 7.37 -38.69 -28.18
CA GLY A 66 6.86 -37.35 -28.41
C GLY A 66 7.93 -36.39 -27.91
N GLY A 67 8.61 -35.70 -28.83
CA GLY A 67 9.51 -34.61 -28.46
C GLY A 67 8.74 -33.60 -27.64
N GLY A 68 9.12 -33.42 -26.38
CA GLY A 68 8.75 -32.22 -25.65
C GLY A 68 9.41 -31.07 -26.37
N MET A 69 8.62 -30.28 -27.10
CA MET A 69 9.00 -28.95 -27.54
C MET A 69 9.40 -28.21 -26.27
N ASP A 70 10.65 -27.77 -26.18
CA ASP A 70 11.16 -27.10 -25.00
C ASP A 70 10.30 -25.85 -24.76
N SER A 71 9.92 -25.55 -23.52
CA SER A 71 9.00 -24.43 -23.25
C SER A 71 9.60 -23.06 -23.62
N ASP A 72 10.91 -23.02 -23.84
CA ASP A 72 11.68 -21.90 -24.40
C ASP A 72 11.52 -21.78 -25.94
N GLU A 73 11.26 -22.88 -26.69
CA GLU A 73 11.02 -22.81 -28.15
C GLU A 73 9.69 -22.11 -28.49
N LEU A 74 8.72 -22.15 -27.58
CA LEU A 74 7.41 -21.50 -27.75
C LEU A 74 7.39 -20.03 -27.24
N ARG A 75 8.45 -19.58 -26.56
CA ARG A 75 8.58 -18.24 -25.98
C ARG A 75 10.02 -17.74 -26.19
N PRO A 76 10.37 -17.32 -27.42
CA PRO A 76 11.73 -16.92 -27.71
C PRO A 76 12.13 -15.72 -26.85
N MET A 77 13.22 -15.88 -26.11
CA MET A 77 13.86 -14.83 -25.34
C MET A 77 15.05 -14.30 -26.14
N ALA A 78 15.11 -12.99 -26.34
CA ALA A 78 16.22 -12.33 -27.03
C ALA A 78 17.28 -11.92 -26.02
N SER A 79 18.54 -12.29 -26.25
CA SER A 79 19.68 -11.78 -25.48
C SER A 79 19.90 -10.30 -25.79
N ILE A 80 20.04 -9.49 -24.74
CA ILE A 80 20.15 -8.02 -24.85
C ILE A 80 21.51 -7.54 -24.33
N ALA A 81 22.07 -6.53 -25.00
CA ALA A 81 23.41 -6.01 -24.72
C ALA A 81 23.49 -5.14 -23.46
N ASP A 82 22.49 -4.29 -23.22
CA ASP A 82 22.50 -3.30 -22.15
C ASP A 82 21.10 -3.01 -21.57
N ALA A 83 21.09 -2.28 -20.45
CA ALA A 83 19.87 -2.00 -19.69
C ALA A 83 18.89 -1.12 -20.49
N GLU A 84 19.39 -0.15 -21.24
CA GLU A 84 18.61 0.76 -22.08
C GLU A 84 17.84 0.00 -23.15
N THR A 85 18.54 -0.83 -23.92
CA THR A 85 17.96 -1.67 -24.96
C THR A 85 16.94 -2.65 -24.37
N ALA A 86 17.21 -3.20 -23.18
CA ALA A 86 16.28 -4.10 -22.51
C ALA A 86 14.97 -3.38 -22.15
N VAL A 87 15.05 -2.18 -21.57
CA VAL A 87 13.86 -1.39 -21.21
C VAL A 87 13.08 -0.92 -22.43
N ASP A 88 13.78 -0.50 -23.49
CA ASP A 88 13.14 -0.07 -24.73
C ASP A 88 12.42 -1.26 -25.42
N GLN A 89 13.00 -2.45 -25.41
CA GLN A 89 12.35 -3.66 -25.94
C GLN A 89 11.17 -4.11 -25.08
N LEU A 90 11.29 -4.07 -23.75
CA LEU A 90 10.16 -4.33 -22.84
C LEU A 90 9.00 -3.39 -23.13
N ALA A 91 9.27 -2.10 -23.36
CA ALA A 91 8.26 -1.10 -23.72
C ALA A 91 7.61 -1.38 -25.08
N ALA A 92 8.40 -1.72 -26.09
CA ALA A 92 7.87 -2.08 -27.41
C ALA A 92 6.96 -3.32 -27.35
N LEU A 93 7.38 -4.37 -26.63
CA LEU A 93 6.59 -5.59 -26.47
C LEU A 93 5.27 -5.34 -25.72
N TYR A 94 5.33 -4.53 -24.65
CA TYR A 94 4.14 -4.16 -23.89
C TYR A 94 3.16 -3.34 -24.72
N GLU A 95 3.63 -2.31 -25.43
CA GLU A 95 2.77 -1.48 -26.28
C GLU A 95 2.16 -2.30 -27.41
N GLY A 96 2.94 -3.18 -28.04
CA GLY A 96 2.45 -4.12 -29.04
C GLY A 96 1.34 -5.02 -28.50
N SER A 97 1.53 -5.58 -27.30
CA SER A 97 0.58 -6.50 -26.68
C SER A 97 -0.73 -5.81 -26.28
N THR A 98 -0.64 -4.63 -25.66
CA THR A 98 -1.84 -3.85 -25.29
C THR A 98 -2.55 -3.28 -26.51
N SER A 99 -1.84 -2.93 -27.57
CA SER A 99 -2.43 -2.48 -28.84
C SER A 99 -3.16 -3.61 -29.56
N ALA A 100 -2.56 -4.81 -29.63
CA ALA A 100 -3.21 -5.99 -30.19
C ALA A 100 -4.50 -6.33 -29.42
N LEU A 101 -4.46 -6.31 -28.09
CA LEU A 101 -5.62 -6.58 -27.24
C LEU A 101 -6.72 -5.51 -27.40
N ARG A 102 -6.37 -4.22 -27.44
CA ARG A 102 -7.33 -3.12 -27.70
C ARG A 102 -7.99 -3.24 -29.07
N SER A 103 -7.21 -3.57 -30.10
CA SER A 103 -7.71 -3.80 -31.47
C SER A 103 -8.65 -5.00 -31.54
N ALA A 104 -8.30 -6.11 -30.91
CA ALA A 104 -9.15 -7.30 -30.84
C ALA A 104 -10.45 -7.03 -30.07
N LEU A 105 -10.39 -6.30 -28.96
CA LEU A 105 -11.56 -5.90 -28.18
C LEU A 105 -12.49 -5.00 -29.01
N LYS A 106 -11.93 -4.00 -29.71
CA LYS A 106 -12.70 -3.12 -30.60
C LYS A 106 -13.40 -3.92 -31.71
N ARG A 107 -12.67 -4.81 -32.40
CA ARG A 107 -13.21 -5.68 -33.45
C ARG A 107 -14.34 -6.56 -32.91
N TYR A 108 -14.18 -7.14 -31.73
CA TYR A 108 -15.22 -7.96 -31.11
C TYR A 108 -16.47 -7.15 -30.75
N LEU A 109 -16.31 -5.94 -30.20
CA LEU A 109 -17.43 -5.08 -29.84
C LEU A 109 -18.18 -4.55 -31.07
N ASP A 110 -17.47 -4.24 -32.16
CA ASP A 110 -18.08 -3.69 -33.38
C ASP A 110 -18.66 -4.79 -34.30
N GLU A 111 -18.00 -5.93 -34.43
CA GLU A 111 -18.29 -6.96 -35.46
C GLU A 111 -18.67 -8.33 -34.87
N GLY A 112 -18.49 -8.55 -33.56
CA GLY A 112 -18.76 -9.83 -32.90
C GLY A 112 -17.73 -10.93 -33.18
N VAL A 113 -16.59 -10.59 -33.83
CA VAL A 113 -15.55 -11.56 -34.20
C VAL A 113 -14.52 -11.69 -33.05
N PRO A 114 -14.45 -12.85 -32.36
CA PRO A 114 -13.52 -13.04 -31.24
C PRO A 114 -12.09 -13.25 -31.74
N PRO A 115 -11.07 -13.00 -30.89
CA PRO A 115 -9.69 -13.35 -31.20
C PRO A 115 -9.51 -14.88 -31.25
N ASP A 116 -8.68 -15.35 -32.19
CA ASP A 116 -8.29 -16.76 -32.22
C ASP A 116 -7.14 -17.08 -31.23
N SER A 117 -6.75 -18.36 -31.15
CA SER A 117 -5.67 -18.80 -30.25
C SER A 117 -4.31 -18.21 -30.58
N THR A 118 -4.04 -17.86 -31.84
CA THR A 118 -2.78 -17.28 -32.30
C THR A 118 -2.70 -15.80 -31.95
N GLU A 119 -3.80 -15.07 -32.16
CA GLU A 119 -3.93 -13.67 -31.74
C GLU A 119 -3.74 -13.53 -30.23
N ARG A 120 -4.27 -14.48 -29.44
CA ARG A 120 -4.11 -14.50 -27.98
C ARG A 120 -2.66 -14.60 -27.50
N LEU A 121 -1.77 -15.21 -28.28
CA LEU A 121 -0.33 -15.24 -27.95
C LEU A 121 0.28 -13.84 -27.91
N GLN A 122 -0.33 -12.86 -28.60
CA GLN A 122 0.12 -11.47 -28.64
C GLN A 122 -0.40 -10.65 -27.46
N PHE A 123 -1.28 -11.17 -26.60
CA PHE A 123 -1.85 -10.41 -25.49
C PHE A 123 -1.05 -10.57 -24.20
N ARG A 124 0.23 -10.95 -24.28
CA ARG A 124 1.01 -11.39 -23.12
C ARG A 124 1.87 -10.27 -22.55
N TYR A 125 2.07 -10.30 -21.23
CA TYR A 125 3.05 -9.41 -20.61
C TYR A 125 4.46 -9.71 -21.14
N PRO A 126 5.32 -8.72 -21.31
CA PRO A 126 6.75 -8.97 -21.49
C PRO A 126 7.35 -9.61 -20.22
N GLU A 127 8.37 -10.43 -20.42
CA GLU A 127 9.20 -11.06 -19.38
C GLU A 127 10.63 -10.52 -19.48
N LEU A 128 11.20 -10.21 -18.32
CA LEU A 128 12.61 -9.88 -18.15
C LEU A 128 13.28 -11.01 -17.38
N ARG A 129 14.36 -11.57 -17.93
CA ARG A 129 15.18 -12.60 -17.31
C ARG A 129 16.63 -12.11 -17.18
N LEU A 130 17.18 -12.24 -15.97
CA LEU A 130 18.56 -11.93 -15.65
C LEU A 130 19.26 -13.21 -15.23
N THR A 131 20.43 -13.47 -15.79
CA THR A 131 21.28 -14.58 -15.35
C THR A 131 22.56 -14.05 -14.75
N TYR A 132 22.79 -14.36 -13.48
CA TYR A 132 24.07 -14.10 -12.81
C TYR A 132 24.87 -15.40 -12.73
N ARG A 133 26.00 -15.45 -13.45
CA ARG A 133 26.99 -16.53 -13.34
C ARG A 133 28.15 -16.04 -12.49
N ALA A 134 28.45 -16.77 -11.43
CA ALA A 134 29.61 -16.43 -10.60
C ALA A 134 30.89 -16.97 -11.24
N ASP A 135 31.67 -16.07 -11.84
CA ASP A 135 33.02 -16.35 -12.34
C ASP A 135 34.10 -16.09 -11.27
N GLY A 136 33.69 -15.73 -10.04
CA GLY A 136 34.57 -15.40 -8.93
C GLY A 136 33.81 -15.11 -7.63
N PRO A 137 34.48 -14.57 -6.59
CA PRO A 137 33.83 -14.21 -5.33
C PRO A 137 32.69 -13.20 -5.54
N VAL A 138 31.59 -13.37 -4.82
CA VAL A 138 30.44 -12.45 -4.90
C VAL A 138 30.88 -11.02 -4.52
N PRO A 139 30.57 -10.00 -5.34
CA PRO A 139 30.92 -8.61 -5.07
C PRO A 139 30.43 -8.12 -3.71
N ARG A 140 31.28 -7.39 -2.97
CA ARG A 140 30.90 -6.77 -1.69
C ARG A 140 30.26 -5.41 -1.91
N ILE A 141 28.92 -5.39 -1.94
CA ILE A 141 28.13 -4.17 -2.19
C ILE A 141 27.41 -3.69 -0.93
N ASN A 142 27.59 -2.42 -0.59
CA ASN A 142 26.97 -1.76 0.57
C ASN A 142 25.51 -1.32 0.35
N ARG A 143 25.08 -1.16 -0.91
CA ARG A 143 23.70 -0.83 -1.31
C ARG A 143 22.70 -1.84 -0.74
N ALA A 144 21.49 -1.38 -0.43
CA ALA A 144 20.42 -2.23 0.09
C ALA A 144 19.57 -2.90 -0.99
N THR A 145 19.79 -2.58 -2.27
CA THR A 145 18.95 -2.95 -3.43
C THR A 145 19.85 -3.29 -4.61
N ALA A 146 19.29 -3.80 -5.71
CA ALA A 146 20.04 -4.23 -6.90
C ALA A 146 21.19 -5.18 -6.54
N LYS A 147 20.86 -6.31 -5.89
CA LYS A 147 21.83 -7.33 -5.45
C LYS A 147 21.31 -8.74 -5.67
N PHE A 148 22.14 -9.61 -6.23
CA PHE A 148 21.88 -11.05 -6.25
C PHE A 148 22.26 -11.69 -4.92
N GLN A 149 21.41 -12.61 -4.46
CA GLN A 149 21.67 -13.41 -3.26
C GLN A 149 22.53 -14.64 -3.58
N ALA A 150 22.33 -15.23 -4.75
CA ALA A 150 23.18 -16.29 -5.26
C ALA A 150 23.23 -16.26 -6.80
N PRO A 151 24.17 -16.98 -7.42
CA PRO A 151 24.16 -17.23 -8.86
C PRO A 151 22.89 -17.98 -9.29
N GLY A 152 22.42 -17.71 -10.50
CA GLY A 152 21.22 -18.32 -11.05
C GLY A 152 20.45 -17.41 -11.99
N ALA A 153 19.31 -17.90 -12.46
CA ALA A 153 18.36 -17.16 -13.26
C ALA A 153 17.30 -16.49 -12.37
N TYR A 154 16.97 -15.25 -12.68
CA TYR A 154 15.96 -14.44 -12.02
C TYR A 154 15.01 -13.91 -13.08
N ALA A 155 13.69 -13.94 -12.87
CA ALA A 155 12.73 -13.43 -13.84
C ALA A 155 11.54 -12.72 -13.18
N THR A 156 10.89 -11.85 -13.96
CA THR A 156 9.56 -11.30 -13.63
C THR A 156 8.84 -10.88 -14.91
N THR A 157 7.52 -10.96 -14.91
CA THR A 157 6.70 -10.25 -15.90
C THR A 157 6.62 -8.78 -15.52
N LEU A 158 6.47 -7.91 -16.52
CA LEU A 158 6.44 -6.45 -16.32
C LEU A 158 5.24 -5.83 -17.03
N THR A 159 4.66 -4.81 -16.41
CA THR A 159 3.64 -3.93 -17.00
C THR A 159 4.12 -2.49 -16.97
N GLN A 160 3.58 -1.63 -17.83
CA GLN A 160 3.89 -0.20 -17.90
C GLN A 160 5.40 0.13 -17.91
N PRO A 161 6.27 -0.62 -18.63
CA PRO A 161 7.73 -0.40 -18.60
C PRO A 161 8.17 1.00 -19.02
N GLY A 162 7.38 1.68 -19.86
CA GLY A 162 7.62 3.09 -20.22
C GLY A 162 7.51 4.03 -19.01
N HIS A 163 6.52 3.82 -18.13
CA HIS A 163 6.39 4.59 -16.88
C HIS A 163 7.49 4.20 -15.88
N PHE A 164 7.76 2.90 -15.74
CA PHE A 164 8.79 2.40 -14.82
C PHE A 164 10.22 2.53 -15.36
N ARG A 165 10.44 3.16 -16.51
CA ARG A 165 11.77 3.27 -17.14
C ARG A 165 12.86 3.78 -16.20
N PRO A 166 12.69 4.89 -15.45
CA PRO A 166 13.72 5.34 -14.52
C PRO A 166 14.06 4.30 -13.45
N TYR A 167 13.03 3.65 -12.89
CA TYR A 167 13.19 2.59 -11.89
C TYR A 167 13.91 1.36 -12.46
N LEU A 168 13.48 0.88 -13.62
CA LEU A 168 14.08 -0.29 -14.27
C LEU A 168 15.55 -0.04 -14.62
N LEU A 169 15.88 1.13 -15.16
CA LEU A 169 17.26 1.51 -15.48
C LEU A 169 18.12 1.63 -14.22
N GLU A 170 17.61 2.22 -13.14
CA GLU A 170 18.32 2.29 -11.85
C GLU A 170 18.69 0.89 -11.35
N GLN A 171 17.75 -0.07 -11.39
CA GLN A 171 18.02 -1.43 -10.92
C GLN A 171 18.95 -2.19 -11.87
N LEU A 172 18.66 -2.17 -13.18
CA LEU A 172 19.37 -2.97 -14.19
C LEU A 172 20.82 -2.53 -14.35
N ARG A 173 21.10 -1.23 -14.42
CA ARG A 173 22.47 -0.71 -14.58
C ARG A 173 23.38 -1.21 -13.46
N HIS A 174 22.89 -1.22 -12.22
CA HIS A 174 23.62 -1.74 -11.08
C HIS A 174 23.84 -3.25 -11.14
N LEU A 175 22.84 -4.04 -11.54
CA LEU A 175 22.98 -5.49 -11.64
C LEU A 175 23.95 -5.90 -12.76
N VAL A 176 23.92 -5.21 -13.90
CA VAL A 176 24.84 -5.45 -15.01
C VAL A 176 26.26 -5.02 -14.64
N HIS A 177 26.43 -3.78 -14.14
CA HIS A 177 27.75 -3.25 -13.81
C HIS A 177 28.43 -4.01 -12.68
N ASP A 178 27.71 -4.29 -11.59
CA ASP A 178 28.32 -4.83 -10.39
C ASP A 178 28.50 -6.36 -10.44
N TYR A 179 27.64 -7.07 -11.19
CA TYR A 179 27.62 -8.55 -11.22
C TYR A 179 27.87 -9.16 -12.60
N GLY A 180 27.94 -8.37 -13.67
CA GLY A 180 28.05 -8.89 -15.03
C GLY A 180 26.81 -9.68 -15.48
N ALA A 181 25.62 -9.35 -14.96
CA ALA A 181 24.40 -10.08 -15.28
C ALA A 181 24.06 -9.97 -16.77
N THR A 182 23.73 -11.11 -17.39
CA THR A 182 23.23 -11.13 -18.76
C THR A 182 21.72 -10.90 -18.78
N LEU A 183 21.25 -10.18 -19.79
CA LEU A 183 19.85 -9.77 -19.92
C LEU A 183 19.16 -10.53 -21.05
N GLU A 184 17.95 -11.00 -20.81
CA GLU A 184 17.09 -11.62 -21.82
C GLU A 184 15.67 -11.03 -21.71
N VAL A 185 15.07 -10.72 -22.87
CA VAL A 185 13.72 -10.12 -22.96
C VAL A 185 12.88 -10.86 -23.99
N GLY A 186 11.63 -11.16 -23.64
CA GLY A 186 10.67 -11.81 -24.54
C GLY A 186 9.22 -11.65 -24.05
N LEU A 187 8.29 -12.34 -24.69
CA LEU A 187 6.91 -12.45 -24.19
C LEU A 187 6.81 -13.58 -23.18
N SER A 188 6.14 -13.31 -22.06
CA SER A 188 5.91 -14.27 -20.98
C SER A 188 4.91 -15.37 -21.39
N GLY A 189 4.52 -16.21 -20.43
CA GLY A 189 3.34 -17.09 -20.57
C GLY A 189 2.02 -16.46 -20.09
N GLN A 190 2.05 -15.25 -19.54
CA GLN A 190 0.93 -14.62 -18.82
C GLN A 190 0.22 -13.61 -19.72
N GLU A 191 -1.07 -13.80 -19.96
CA GLU A 191 -1.89 -12.85 -20.71
C GLU A 191 -2.27 -11.62 -19.86
N ILE A 192 -2.38 -10.46 -20.49
CA ILE A 192 -2.85 -9.19 -19.93
C ILE A 192 -4.38 -9.24 -19.89
N PRO A 193 -5.02 -9.13 -18.71
CA PRO A 193 -6.46 -9.03 -18.62
C PRO A 193 -7.04 -7.86 -19.40
N TYR A 194 -8.12 -8.08 -20.16
CA TYR A 194 -8.71 -7.03 -21.01
C TYR A 194 -9.14 -5.80 -20.20
N SER A 195 -9.57 -5.98 -18.95
CA SER A 195 -9.98 -4.89 -18.07
C SER A 195 -8.84 -3.90 -17.76
N TYR A 196 -7.58 -4.29 -17.97
CA TYR A 196 -6.41 -3.47 -17.68
C TYR A 196 -5.91 -2.65 -18.88
N VAL A 197 -6.46 -2.88 -20.08
CA VAL A 197 -6.16 -2.05 -21.27
C VAL A 197 -7.31 -1.11 -21.66
N VAL A 198 -8.41 -1.17 -20.91
CA VAL A 198 -9.59 -0.33 -21.14
C VAL A 198 -9.46 0.98 -20.35
N GLU A 199 -9.78 2.09 -21.01
CA GLU A 199 -9.80 3.40 -20.36
C GLU A 199 -11.03 3.54 -19.45
N PRO A 200 -10.90 4.19 -18.27
CA PRO A 200 -12.03 4.48 -17.40
C PRO A 200 -13.17 5.17 -18.16
N GLY A 201 -14.40 4.67 -18.01
CA GLY A 201 -15.59 5.22 -18.68
C GLY A 201 -15.86 4.67 -20.09
N SER A 202 -15.03 3.77 -20.62
CA SER A 202 -15.32 3.07 -21.87
C SER A 202 -16.58 2.20 -21.75
N ASP A 203 -17.50 2.33 -22.72
CA ASP A 203 -18.71 1.51 -22.78
C ASP A 203 -18.40 0.12 -23.38
N LEU A 204 -18.10 -0.84 -22.49
CA LEU A 204 -17.89 -2.24 -22.84
C LEU A 204 -19.19 -3.02 -23.09
N THR A 205 -20.36 -2.38 -22.92
CA THR A 205 -21.68 -2.99 -23.12
C THR A 205 -22.29 -2.67 -24.49
N ARG A 206 -21.52 -1.99 -25.34
CA ARG A 206 -21.91 -1.64 -26.71
C ARG A 206 -22.37 -2.87 -27.48
N ASN A 207 -23.41 -2.70 -28.31
CA ASN A 207 -24.03 -3.76 -29.12
C ASN A 207 -24.57 -4.97 -28.33
N GLY A 208 -24.86 -4.79 -27.03
CA GLY A 208 -25.43 -5.85 -26.20
C GLY A 208 -24.41 -6.91 -25.75
N VAL A 209 -23.11 -6.65 -25.93
CA VAL A 209 -22.05 -7.53 -25.44
C VAL A 209 -22.05 -7.54 -23.91
N THR A 210 -22.09 -8.74 -23.34
CA THR A 210 -22.10 -8.94 -21.89
C THR A 210 -20.70 -9.19 -21.35
N ALA A 211 -20.49 -8.92 -20.05
CA ALA A 211 -19.24 -9.25 -19.37
C ALA A 211 -18.91 -10.76 -19.45
N SER A 212 -19.92 -11.63 -19.45
CA SER A 212 -19.75 -13.09 -19.60
C SER A 212 -19.17 -13.47 -20.98
N GLN A 213 -19.65 -12.81 -22.03
CA GLN A 213 -19.12 -12.99 -23.39
C GLN A 213 -17.66 -12.53 -23.48
N LEU A 214 -17.33 -11.35 -22.94
CA LEU A 214 -15.94 -10.88 -22.87
C LEU A 214 -15.05 -11.87 -22.09
N ALA A 215 -15.52 -12.36 -20.95
CA ALA A 215 -14.79 -13.33 -20.13
C ALA A 215 -14.60 -14.70 -20.81
N THR A 216 -15.41 -15.02 -21.82
CA THR A 216 -15.29 -16.26 -22.60
C THR A 216 -14.15 -16.18 -23.61
N TYR A 217 -13.99 -15.03 -24.28
CA TYR A 217 -13.07 -14.89 -25.42
C TYR A 217 -11.78 -14.15 -25.09
N PHE A 218 -11.77 -13.32 -24.04
CA PHE A 218 -10.64 -12.47 -23.67
C PHE A 218 -10.04 -12.86 -22.32
N PRO A 219 -8.74 -12.56 -22.09
CA PRO A 219 -8.11 -12.78 -20.80
C PRO A 219 -8.79 -11.96 -19.70
N THR A 220 -9.06 -12.58 -18.54
CA THR A 220 -9.70 -11.93 -17.40
C THR A 220 -8.79 -11.90 -16.18
N PRO A 221 -9.02 -10.99 -15.22
CA PRO A 221 -8.30 -11.02 -13.96
C PRO A 221 -8.63 -12.30 -13.19
N LEU A 222 -7.69 -13.24 -13.14
CA LEU A 222 -7.81 -14.44 -12.32
C LEU A 222 -7.27 -14.13 -10.92
N LEU A 223 -8.13 -14.14 -9.90
CA LEU A 223 -7.72 -13.84 -8.52
C LEU A 223 -6.67 -14.83 -8.00
N SER A 224 -6.61 -16.04 -8.54
CA SER A 224 -5.63 -17.06 -8.18
C SER A 224 -4.21 -16.78 -8.65
N VAL A 225 -4.00 -15.79 -9.52
CA VAL A 225 -2.65 -15.41 -10.02
C VAL A 225 -2.23 -14.01 -9.56
N VAL A 226 -3.09 -13.30 -8.82
CA VAL A 226 -2.76 -12.00 -8.23
C VAL A 226 -2.38 -12.24 -6.78
N GLY A 227 -1.09 -12.17 -6.48
CA GLY A 227 -0.56 -12.56 -5.18
C GLY A 227 0.52 -11.64 -4.61
N ASP A 228 0.91 -11.93 -3.37
CA ASP A 228 1.99 -11.29 -2.60
C ASP A 228 3.01 -12.34 -2.12
N GLU A 229 3.06 -13.52 -2.75
CA GLU A 229 3.78 -14.69 -2.26
C GLU A 229 5.26 -14.39 -1.98
N ILE A 230 5.86 -13.52 -2.80
CA ILE A 230 7.26 -13.09 -2.65
C ILE A 230 7.41 -12.14 -1.46
N ALA A 231 6.52 -11.15 -1.32
CA ALA A 231 6.53 -10.21 -0.20
C ALA A 231 6.26 -10.91 1.14
N ASP A 232 5.42 -11.94 1.12
CA ASP A 232 4.97 -12.74 2.26
C ASP A 232 5.94 -13.88 2.62
N GLY A 233 7.00 -14.08 1.83
CA GLY A 233 7.98 -15.15 2.07
C GLY A 233 7.40 -16.56 1.88
N LEU A 234 6.35 -16.69 1.06
CA LEU A 234 5.69 -17.95 0.73
C LEU A 234 6.26 -18.60 -0.54
N TRP A 235 7.04 -17.85 -1.32
CA TRP A 235 7.71 -18.38 -2.51
C TRP A 235 8.73 -19.47 -2.14
N GLN A 236 8.70 -20.57 -2.88
CA GLN A 236 9.60 -21.70 -2.68
C GLN A 236 10.45 -21.92 -3.94
N GLU A 237 11.72 -22.22 -3.74
CA GLU A 237 12.64 -22.48 -4.84
C GLU A 237 12.32 -23.79 -5.55
N HIS A 238 12.24 -23.71 -6.88
CA HIS A 238 12.05 -24.85 -7.77
C HIS A 238 13.18 -24.90 -8.81
N PRO A 239 13.78 -26.08 -9.09
CA PRO A 239 14.95 -26.19 -9.98
C PRO A 239 14.76 -25.61 -11.38
N ASP A 240 13.53 -25.69 -11.93
CA ASP A 240 13.23 -25.32 -13.32
C ASP A 240 12.53 -23.96 -13.43
N VAL A 241 12.39 -23.22 -12.33
CA VAL A 241 11.72 -21.91 -12.30
C VAL A 241 12.73 -20.84 -11.87
N PRO A 242 12.93 -19.78 -12.67
CA PRO A 242 13.76 -18.66 -12.25
C PRO A 242 13.30 -18.05 -10.93
N ARG A 243 14.27 -17.58 -10.14
CA ARG A 243 13.98 -16.86 -8.88
C ARG A 243 13.27 -15.52 -9.16
N PRO A 244 12.50 -14.97 -8.21
CA PRO A 244 11.81 -13.71 -8.43
C PRO A 244 12.78 -12.54 -8.61
N LEU A 245 12.63 -11.78 -9.69
CA LEU A 245 13.44 -10.58 -9.93
C LEU A 245 12.93 -9.36 -9.14
N ALA A 246 11.63 -9.29 -8.86
CA ALA A 246 10.96 -8.20 -8.17
C ALA A 246 9.92 -8.74 -7.17
N LEU A 247 9.41 -7.88 -6.27
CA LEU A 247 8.36 -8.25 -5.32
C LEU A 247 6.99 -8.48 -5.97
N PHE A 248 6.73 -7.81 -7.09
CA PHE A 248 5.44 -7.85 -7.79
C PHE A 248 5.66 -8.14 -9.27
N ASP A 249 4.80 -8.99 -9.82
CA ASP A 249 4.76 -9.28 -11.25
C ASP A 249 3.83 -8.30 -12.00
N GLY A 250 3.69 -8.48 -13.31
CA GLY A 250 2.90 -7.61 -14.18
C GLY A 250 1.42 -7.57 -13.78
N VAL A 251 0.80 -8.72 -13.54
CA VAL A 251 -0.64 -8.80 -13.23
C VAL A 251 -0.96 -8.19 -11.87
N ARG A 252 -0.12 -8.44 -10.84
CA ARG A 252 -0.30 -7.83 -9.52
C ARG A 252 -0.13 -6.32 -9.58
N THR A 253 0.83 -5.85 -10.37
CA THR A 253 1.05 -4.42 -10.57
C THR A 253 -0.17 -3.77 -11.20
N ASP A 254 -0.68 -4.25 -12.35
CA ASP A 254 -1.86 -3.66 -13.00
C ASP A 254 -3.11 -3.71 -12.11
N TYR A 255 -3.32 -4.79 -11.37
CA TYR A 255 -4.40 -4.88 -10.39
C TYR A 255 -4.36 -3.71 -9.40
N SER A 256 -3.20 -3.48 -8.80
CA SER A 256 -2.98 -2.38 -7.86
C SER A 256 -3.11 -1.00 -8.53
N LEU A 257 -2.60 -0.81 -9.75
CA LEU A 257 -2.74 0.46 -10.48
C LEU A 257 -4.21 0.81 -10.71
N ARG A 258 -5.06 -0.16 -11.06
CA ARG A 258 -6.51 0.05 -11.20
C ARG A 258 -7.20 0.32 -9.87
N ARG A 259 -6.79 -0.36 -8.80
CA ARG A 259 -7.29 -0.11 -7.45
C ARG A 259 -6.92 1.27 -6.94
N LEU A 260 -5.71 1.76 -7.25
CA LEU A 260 -5.31 3.13 -6.92
C LEU A 260 -6.28 4.14 -7.52
N VAL A 261 -6.54 4.07 -8.83
CA VAL A 261 -7.50 4.98 -9.50
C VAL A 261 -8.87 4.95 -8.83
N HIS A 262 -9.37 3.75 -8.49
CA HIS A 262 -10.66 3.58 -7.84
C HIS A 262 -10.72 4.21 -6.44
N TYR A 263 -9.71 3.96 -5.60
CA TYR A 263 -9.73 4.40 -4.20
C TYR A 263 -9.33 5.85 -4.01
N THR A 264 -8.44 6.38 -4.86
CA THR A 264 -7.87 7.71 -4.71
C THR A 264 -8.57 8.78 -5.55
N GLY A 265 -9.26 8.36 -6.62
CA GLY A 265 -9.83 9.28 -7.59
C GLY A 265 -8.81 10.00 -8.45
N SER A 266 -7.57 9.50 -8.48
CA SER A 266 -6.46 10.11 -9.20
C SER A 266 -5.86 9.13 -10.19
N ASP A 267 -5.28 9.66 -11.27
CA ASP A 267 -4.45 8.85 -12.16
C ASP A 267 -3.20 8.38 -11.40
N TRP A 268 -2.94 7.08 -11.43
CA TRP A 268 -1.80 6.49 -10.72
C TRP A 268 -0.46 7.05 -11.19
N ARG A 269 -0.38 7.58 -12.43
CA ARG A 269 0.83 8.22 -12.99
C ARG A 269 1.20 9.53 -12.31
N GLU A 270 0.25 10.14 -11.58
CA GLU A 270 0.48 11.37 -10.81
C GLU A 270 0.96 11.09 -9.38
N ILE A 271 0.89 9.84 -8.91
CA ILE A 271 1.36 9.46 -7.58
C ILE A 271 2.88 9.62 -7.50
N GLN A 272 3.34 10.28 -6.45
CA GLN A 272 4.74 10.61 -6.21
C GLN A 272 5.34 9.66 -5.14
N PRO A 273 6.66 9.40 -5.17
CA PRO A 273 7.26 8.37 -4.33
C PRO A 273 7.48 8.78 -2.88
N TRP A 274 7.21 10.04 -2.53
CA TRP A 274 7.27 10.57 -1.17
C TRP A 274 5.85 10.74 -0.66
N ILE A 275 5.42 9.87 0.25
CA ILE A 275 4.01 9.72 0.60
C ILE A 275 3.75 10.20 2.03
N LEU A 276 2.74 11.04 2.21
CA LEU A 276 2.10 11.32 3.49
C LEU A 276 0.76 10.61 3.55
N LEU A 277 0.54 9.86 4.63
CA LEU A 277 -0.74 9.24 4.95
C LEU A 277 -1.36 9.98 6.13
N THR A 278 -2.63 10.35 6.02
CA THR A 278 -3.34 11.05 7.09
C THR A 278 -4.71 10.46 7.35
N ASN A 279 -5.17 10.52 8.60
CA ASN A 279 -6.48 10.04 9.04
C ASN A 279 -7.49 11.17 9.26
N TYR A 280 -7.13 12.42 8.91
CA TYR A 280 -7.96 13.58 9.22
C TYR A 280 -7.98 14.61 8.09
N HIS A 281 -9.20 15.03 7.70
CA HIS A 281 -9.40 15.86 6.53
C HIS A 281 -8.70 17.23 6.61
N ARG A 282 -8.51 17.81 7.81
CA ARG A 282 -7.84 19.12 7.94
C ARG A 282 -6.40 19.14 7.39
N TYR A 283 -5.72 18.00 7.35
CA TYR A 283 -4.40 17.91 6.72
C TYR A 283 -4.46 18.11 5.20
N VAL A 284 -5.59 17.77 4.56
CA VAL A 284 -5.83 18.04 3.13
C VAL A 284 -5.87 19.54 2.88
N ASP A 285 -6.62 20.29 3.68
CA ASP A 285 -6.73 21.75 3.55
C ASP A 285 -5.35 22.42 3.65
N GLY A 286 -4.55 21.99 4.63
CA GLY A 286 -3.18 22.43 4.80
C GLY A 286 -2.28 22.08 3.62
N PHE A 287 -2.43 20.87 3.07
CA PHE A 287 -1.60 20.37 1.98
C PHE A 287 -1.89 21.07 0.65
N VAL A 288 -3.17 21.32 0.34
CA VAL A 288 -3.55 22.08 -0.87
C VAL A 288 -3.02 23.50 -0.78
N ARG A 289 -3.21 24.18 0.35
CA ARG A 289 -2.67 25.54 0.57
C ARG A 289 -1.15 25.58 0.42
N HIS A 290 -0.45 24.69 1.13
CA HIS A 290 1.01 24.58 1.01
C HIS A 290 1.45 24.26 -0.41
N GLY A 291 0.73 23.37 -1.10
CA GLY A 291 1.00 23.00 -2.49
C GLY A 291 0.92 24.21 -3.42
N LEU A 292 -0.12 25.03 -3.32
CA LEU A 292 -0.26 26.26 -4.10
C LEU A 292 0.86 27.26 -3.78
N GLU A 293 1.20 27.46 -2.50
CA GLU A 293 2.29 28.34 -2.09
C GLU A 293 3.64 27.88 -2.67
N ARG A 294 3.97 26.59 -2.54
CA ARG A 294 5.20 26.02 -3.09
C ARG A 294 5.21 26.08 -4.61
N LEU A 295 4.07 25.86 -5.26
CA LEU A 295 3.94 25.89 -6.70
C LEU A 295 4.14 27.32 -7.25
N ALA A 296 3.60 28.34 -6.57
CA ALA A 296 3.78 29.75 -6.92
C ALA A 296 5.21 30.29 -6.66
N ALA A 297 6.04 29.59 -5.88
CA ALA A 297 7.38 30.05 -5.54
C ALA A 297 8.30 30.17 -6.79
N PRO A 298 9.17 31.19 -6.89
CA PRO A 298 10.06 31.38 -8.05
C PRO A 298 11.09 30.26 -8.28
N ASP A 299 11.49 29.57 -7.21
CA ASP A 299 12.46 28.47 -7.19
C ASP A 299 11.79 27.09 -7.07
N SER A 300 10.48 27.00 -7.38
CA SER A 300 9.73 25.76 -7.22
C SER A 300 10.23 24.64 -8.14
N ILE A 301 10.43 23.47 -7.54
CA ILE A 301 10.62 22.21 -8.27
C ILE A 301 9.30 21.58 -8.73
N TYR A 302 8.16 22.11 -8.25
CA TYR A 302 6.86 21.52 -8.48
C TYR A 302 6.24 22.08 -9.77
N GLU A 303 5.63 21.19 -10.55
CA GLU A 303 5.07 21.49 -11.88
C GLU A 303 3.57 21.79 -11.80
N LYS A 304 2.86 21.02 -10.97
CA LYS A 304 1.41 21.11 -10.79
C LYS A 304 0.94 20.49 -9.48
N LEU A 305 -0.23 20.91 -9.03
CA LEU A 305 -1.00 20.27 -7.96
C LEU A 305 -2.19 19.55 -8.59
N VAL A 306 -2.34 18.25 -8.32
CA VAL A 306 -3.48 17.43 -8.79
C VAL A 306 -4.33 17.00 -7.60
N LEU A 307 -5.64 17.24 -7.70
CA LEU A 307 -6.65 16.86 -6.71
C LEU A 307 -7.48 15.66 -7.23
N PRO A 308 -8.20 14.95 -6.34
CA PRO A 308 -9.11 13.88 -6.75
C PRO A 308 -10.12 14.37 -7.79
N GLY A 309 -10.44 13.51 -8.75
CA GLY A 309 -11.27 13.83 -9.90
C GLY A 309 -10.53 14.47 -11.08
N GLY A 310 -9.19 14.59 -10.99
CA GLY A 310 -8.36 15.09 -12.09
C GLY A 310 -8.28 16.62 -12.20
N ILE A 311 -8.73 17.35 -11.18
CA ILE A 311 -8.55 18.80 -11.12
C ILE A 311 -7.05 19.07 -10.97
N SER A 312 -6.48 19.83 -11.90
CA SER A 312 -5.06 20.16 -11.94
C SER A 312 -4.87 21.66 -11.93
N VAL A 313 -3.93 22.15 -11.13
CA VAL A 313 -3.50 23.54 -11.06
C VAL A 313 -2.04 23.61 -11.45
N SER A 314 -1.72 24.37 -12.49
CA SER A 314 -0.35 24.58 -12.96
C SER A 314 0.35 25.69 -12.16
N ARG A 315 1.67 25.79 -12.36
CA ARG A 315 2.48 26.88 -11.80
C ARG A 315 1.99 28.28 -12.12
N ALA A 316 1.48 28.50 -13.33
CA ALA A 316 0.98 29.81 -13.76
C ALA A 316 -0.31 30.21 -13.05
N GLU A 317 -1.13 29.24 -12.64
CA GLU A 317 -2.45 29.46 -12.03
C GLU A 317 -2.37 29.52 -10.50
N ALA A 318 -1.31 28.96 -9.91
CA ALA A 318 -1.19 28.75 -8.47
C ALA A 318 -1.31 30.03 -7.63
N ALA A 319 -0.75 31.15 -8.10
CA ALA A 319 -0.75 32.41 -7.36
C ALA A 319 -2.13 33.05 -7.19
N THR A 320 -3.08 32.72 -8.07
CA THR A 320 -4.46 33.26 -8.06
C THR A 320 -5.50 32.21 -7.68
N ALA A 321 -5.09 30.96 -7.49
CA ALA A 321 -5.99 29.87 -7.17
C ALA A 321 -6.47 29.97 -5.72
N ASP A 322 -7.77 29.83 -5.52
CA ASP A 322 -8.37 29.72 -4.19
C ASP A 322 -8.38 28.25 -3.73
N PRO A 323 -7.62 27.88 -2.67
CA PRO A 323 -7.60 26.52 -2.16
C PRO A 323 -8.98 26.00 -1.73
N GLU A 324 -9.84 26.85 -1.16
CA GLU A 324 -11.16 26.43 -0.68
C GLU A 324 -12.09 26.10 -1.85
N ALA A 325 -12.08 26.93 -2.89
CA ALA A 325 -12.83 26.68 -4.12
C ALA A 325 -12.39 25.40 -4.83
N LEU A 326 -11.08 25.11 -4.88
CA LEU A 326 -10.54 23.89 -5.48
C LEU A 326 -10.99 22.63 -4.73
N ILE A 327 -10.92 22.64 -3.40
CA ILE A 327 -11.36 21.52 -2.56
C ILE A 327 -12.87 21.31 -2.71
N ALA A 328 -13.66 22.40 -2.75
CA ALA A 328 -15.10 22.34 -2.94
C ALA A 328 -15.49 21.79 -4.33
N ALA A 329 -14.71 22.10 -5.37
CA ALA A 329 -14.94 21.59 -6.73
C ALA A 329 -14.53 20.11 -6.89
N SER A 330 -13.58 19.62 -6.07
CA SER A 330 -13.10 18.24 -6.15
C SER A 330 -14.18 17.24 -5.68
N PRO A 331 -14.47 16.18 -6.46
CA PRO A 331 -15.41 15.12 -6.07
C PRO A 331 -14.81 14.13 -5.05
N TRP A 332 -13.95 14.59 -4.15
CA TRP A 332 -13.18 13.76 -3.21
C TRP A 332 -14.05 12.81 -2.36
N HIS A 333 -15.27 13.21 -2.03
CA HIS A 333 -16.24 12.40 -1.26
C HIS A 333 -16.72 11.14 -1.98
N ARG A 334 -16.48 11.01 -3.30
CA ARG A 334 -16.77 9.81 -4.08
C ARG A 334 -15.71 8.72 -3.92
N PHE A 335 -14.59 9.05 -3.30
CA PHE A 335 -13.44 8.16 -3.17
C PHE A 335 -13.19 7.84 -1.70
N GLN A 336 -12.90 6.56 -1.42
CA GLN A 336 -12.71 6.10 -0.04
C GLN A 336 -11.45 6.69 0.60
N MET A 337 -10.39 6.87 -0.21
CA MET A 337 -9.07 7.30 0.25
C MET A 337 -8.48 8.35 -0.70
N PRO A 338 -9.08 9.55 -0.81
CA PRO A 338 -8.73 10.55 -1.80
C PRO A 338 -7.25 10.97 -1.70
N ALA A 339 -6.58 11.10 -2.85
CA ALA A 339 -5.17 11.47 -2.92
C ALA A 339 -4.93 12.80 -3.66
N TYR A 340 -3.90 13.52 -3.21
CA TYR A 340 -3.50 14.84 -3.66
C TYR A 340 -2.02 14.78 -4.02
N HIS A 341 -1.65 15.29 -5.18
CA HIS A 341 -0.30 15.12 -5.73
C HIS A 341 0.32 16.47 -6.02
N LEU A 342 1.37 16.82 -5.29
CA LEU A 342 2.24 17.92 -5.64
C LEU A 342 3.36 17.36 -6.51
N VAL A 343 3.17 17.47 -7.82
CA VAL A 343 3.95 16.77 -8.84
C VAL A 343 5.27 17.48 -9.10
N ALA A 344 6.36 16.73 -9.11
CA ALA A 344 7.67 17.20 -9.55
C ALA A 344 8.39 16.09 -10.31
N ARG A 345 9.29 16.46 -11.22
CA ARG A 345 10.14 15.52 -11.98
C ARG A 345 11.62 15.89 -11.81
N GLY A 346 12.47 14.87 -11.76
CA GLY A 346 13.91 15.01 -11.81
C GLY A 346 14.40 15.23 -13.25
N GLU A 347 15.70 15.48 -13.40
CA GLU A 347 16.33 15.65 -14.72
C GLU A 347 16.19 14.41 -15.61
N ASP A 348 16.16 13.22 -15.00
CA ASP A 348 15.95 11.93 -15.66
C ASP A 348 14.47 11.57 -15.89
N GLY A 349 13.55 12.50 -15.57
CA GLY A 349 12.11 12.30 -15.65
C GLY A 349 11.51 11.48 -14.49
N SER A 350 12.31 11.06 -13.50
CA SER A 350 11.81 10.33 -12.33
C SER A 350 10.88 11.22 -11.48
N PRO A 351 9.83 10.67 -10.86
CA PRO A 351 8.96 11.46 -9.99
C PRO A 351 9.71 11.84 -8.70
N GLN A 352 9.62 13.11 -8.32
CA GLN A 352 10.32 13.71 -7.18
C GLN A 352 9.36 14.40 -6.20
N GLY A 353 8.08 14.49 -6.54
CA GLY A 353 7.10 15.26 -5.78
C GLY A 353 6.62 14.57 -4.51
N THR A 354 5.53 15.09 -3.94
CA THR A 354 4.92 14.54 -2.72
C THR A 354 3.46 14.19 -2.98
N THR A 355 3.01 13.05 -2.48
CA THR A 355 1.60 12.63 -2.49
C THR A 355 1.06 12.56 -1.08
N LEU A 356 -0.07 13.22 -0.83
CA LEU A 356 -0.85 13.02 0.38
C LEU A 356 -2.05 12.14 0.09
N VAL A 357 -2.27 11.10 0.90
CA VAL A 357 -3.47 10.27 0.85
C VAL A 357 -4.21 10.39 2.18
N ASN A 358 -5.47 10.81 2.14
CA ASN A 358 -6.34 10.74 3.29
C ASN A 358 -6.92 9.32 3.38
N ILE A 359 -6.32 8.48 4.22
CA ILE A 359 -6.68 7.06 4.34
C ILE A 359 -7.95 6.84 5.18
N GLY A 360 -8.49 7.90 5.77
CA GLY A 360 -9.60 7.81 6.71
C GLY A 360 -9.16 7.11 7.99
N VAL A 361 -10.07 6.37 8.62
CA VAL A 361 -9.83 5.72 9.91
C VAL A 361 -9.95 4.22 9.78
N GLY A 362 -8.99 3.50 10.36
CA GLY A 362 -9.03 2.07 10.58
C GLY A 362 -7.94 1.30 9.83
N PRO A 363 -7.52 0.16 10.39
CA PRO A 363 -6.40 -0.62 9.87
C PRO A 363 -6.73 -1.26 8.51
N SER A 364 -8.00 -1.55 8.22
CA SER A 364 -8.43 -2.07 6.92
C SER A 364 -8.11 -1.13 5.76
N ASN A 365 -8.35 0.18 5.92
CA ASN A 365 -8.01 1.17 4.90
C ASN A 365 -6.49 1.32 4.79
N ALA A 366 -5.79 1.41 5.93
CA ALA A 366 -4.34 1.52 5.98
C ALA A 366 -3.64 0.36 5.27
N LYS A 367 -4.08 -0.88 5.48
CA LYS A 367 -3.60 -2.06 4.75
C LYS A 367 -3.90 -1.94 3.26
N THR A 368 -5.15 -1.68 2.90
CA THR A 368 -5.61 -1.68 1.50
C THR A 368 -4.84 -0.68 0.65
N ILE A 369 -4.69 0.58 1.10
CA ILE A 369 -3.99 1.59 0.31
C ILE A 369 -2.50 1.29 0.18
N THR A 370 -1.86 0.78 1.22
CA THR A 370 -0.43 0.47 1.20
C THR A 370 -0.11 -0.78 0.37
N ASP A 371 -1.01 -1.77 0.32
CA ASP A 371 -0.91 -2.92 -0.61
C ASP A 371 -0.81 -2.45 -2.07
N HIS A 372 -1.52 -1.38 -2.42
CA HIS A 372 -1.55 -0.86 -3.78
C HIS A 372 -0.46 0.16 -4.06
N LEU A 373 -0.20 1.10 -3.14
CA LEU A 373 0.89 2.08 -3.28
C LEU A 373 2.25 1.40 -3.41
N ALA A 374 2.43 0.23 -2.79
CA ALA A 374 3.69 -0.49 -2.82
C ALA A 374 4.16 -0.85 -4.23
N VAL A 375 3.28 -1.11 -5.21
CA VAL A 375 3.71 -1.49 -6.57
C VAL A 375 4.40 -0.33 -7.31
N LEU A 376 4.18 0.91 -6.87
CA LEU A 376 4.86 2.10 -7.39
C LEU A 376 6.25 2.33 -6.78
N ARG A 377 6.67 1.45 -5.87
CA ARG A 377 8.00 1.46 -5.23
C ARG A 377 8.35 2.82 -4.61
N PRO A 378 7.50 3.38 -3.73
CA PRO A 378 7.77 4.66 -3.07
C PRO A 378 9.11 4.64 -2.32
N HIS A 379 9.74 5.80 -2.18
CA HIS A 379 10.95 5.96 -1.39
C HIS A 379 10.66 6.00 0.11
N CYS A 380 9.51 6.56 0.50
CA CYS A 380 9.07 6.59 1.89
C CYS A 380 7.57 6.86 1.99
N TRP A 381 6.92 6.29 3.01
CA TRP A 381 5.65 6.82 3.50
C TRP A 381 5.71 7.21 4.98
N LEU A 382 5.06 8.30 5.35
CA LEU A 382 4.94 8.74 6.73
C LEU A 382 3.47 8.78 7.14
N MET A 383 3.16 8.22 8.31
CA MET A 383 1.87 8.43 8.96
C MET A 383 1.92 9.77 9.72
N VAL A 384 1.11 10.73 9.26
CA VAL A 384 0.91 12.07 9.83
C VAL A 384 -0.57 12.25 10.13
N GLY A 385 -0.96 11.94 11.36
CA GLY A 385 -2.36 11.93 11.78
C GLY A 385 -2.56 12.29 13.25
N HIS A 386 -3.80 12.20 13.71
CA HIS A 386 -4.11 12.41 15.12
C HIS A 386 -4.03 11.11 15.93
N CYS A 387 -3.86 11.24 17.25
CA CYS A 387 -3.88 10.13 18.20
C CYS A 387 -4.46 10.55 19.55
N GLY A 388 -4.86 9.56 20.36
CA GLY A 388 -5.19 9.76 21.75
C GLY A 388 -3.93 9.72 22.63
N GLY A 389 -3.70 10.73 23.46
CA GLY A 389 -2.60 10.78 24.42
C GLY A 389 -2.88 9.92 25.66
N LEU A 390 -1.99 8.98 25.96
CA LEU A 390 -2.19 8.05 27.08
C LEU A 390 -1.53 8.50 28.37
N ARG A 391 -0.60 9.46 28.33
CA ARG A 391 0.13 9.93 29.51
C ARG A 391 -0.44 11.23 30.05
N GLN A 392 -0.41 11.34 31.38
CA GLN A 392 -0.88 12.53 32.07
C GLN A 392 -0.08 13.77 31.68
N SER A 393 1.24 13.63 31.47
CA SER A 393 2.14 14.72 31.11
C SER A 393 2.01 15.24 29.68
N GLN A 394 1.27 14.55 28.80
CA GLN A 394 1.01 15.04 27.44
C GLN A 394 -0.07 16.12 27.46
N THR A 395 -0.04 17.03 26.51
CA THR A 395 -1.08 18.04 26.27
C THR A 395 -1.65 17.83 24.87
N ILE A 396 -2.92 18.18 24.66
CA ILE A 396 -3.50 18.22 23.31
C ILE A 396 -2.65 19.16 22.45
N GLY A 397 -2.22 18.71 21.27
CA GLY A 397 -1.30 19.39 20.37
C GLY A 397 0.18 19.00 20.53
N ASP A 398 0.53 18.16 21.52
CA ASP A 398 1.85 17.52 21.57
C ASP A 398 2.01 16.51 20.42
N TYR A 399 3.25 16.31 20.02
CA TYR A 399 3.66 15.33 19.01
C TYR A 399 4.14 14.03 19.63
N VAL A 400 3.89 12.93 18.92
CA VAL A 400 4.27 11.58 19.28
C VAL A 400 5.07 10.97 18.14
N LEU A 401 6.36 10.72 18.38
CA LEU A 401 7.23 10.00 17.46
C LEU A 401 7.21 8.51 17.83
N ALA A 402 6.69 7.66 16.96
CA ALA A 402 6.65 6.23 17.24
C ALA A 402 8.04 5.60 17.05
N HIS A 403 8.58 4.98 18.10
CA HIS A 403 9.78 4.15 18.03
C HIS A 403 9.48 2.63 18.04
N GLY A 404 8.20 2.28 18.16
CA GLY A 404 7.72 0.91 18.26
C GLY A 404 6.20 0.87 18.29
N TYR A 405 5.63 -0.30 18.00
CA TYR A 405 4.20 -0.47 17.78
C TYR A 405 3.69 -1.66 18.58
N LEU A 406 2.65 -1.44 19.38
CA LEU A 406 1.83 -2.53 19.93
C LEU A 406 0.67 -2.76 18.96
N ARG A 407 0.81 -3.82 18.16
CA ARG A 407 -0.13 -4.17 17.09
C ARG A 407 -1.31 -4.95 17.66
N LEU A 408 -2.45 -4.26 17.79
CA LEU A 408 -3.75 -4.82 18.14
C LEU A 408 -4.77 -4.53 17.03
N ASP A 409 -4.26 -4.29 15.83
CA ASP A 409 -4.96 -4.01 14.58
C ASP A 409 -5.44 -5.27 13.86
N ARG A 410 -4.86 -6.44 14.19
CA ARG A 410 -5.25 -7.81 13.77
C ARG A 410 -5.19 -8.12 12.28
N ILE A 411 -5.27 -7.11 11.42
CA ILE A 411 -5.47 -7.24 9.98
C ILE A 411 -4.25 -7.83 9.24
N LEU A 412 -3.10 -7.86 9.89
CA LEU A 412 -1.84 -8.40 9.36
C LEU A 412 -1.26 -9.51 10.23
N ASP A 413 -2.01 -10.07 11.18
CA ASP A 413 -1.46 -11.05 12.13
C ASP A 413 -0.96 -12.33 11.43
N ASP A 414 -1.62 -12.76 10.35
CA ASP A 414 -1.18 -13.94 9.60
C ASP A 414 0.04 -13.67 8.70
N LEU A 415 0.20 -12.42 8.24
CA LEU A 415 1.27 -12.03 7.28
C LEU A 415 2.52 -11.51 7.99
N VAL A 416 2.32 -10.80 9.09
CA VAL A 416 3.38 -10.31 9.98
C VAL A 416 2.90 -10.60 11.40
N PRO A 417 3.20 -11.79 11.96
CA PRO A 417 2.77 -12.14 13.31
C PRO A 417 3.15 -11.09 14.37
N PRO A 418 2.33 -10.84 15.40
CA PRO A 418 2.61 -9.82 16.41
C PRO A 418 3.94 -9.97 17.16
N GLU A 419 4.53 -11.18 17.19
CA GLU A 419 5.87 -11.46 17.71
C GLU A 419 7.01 -11.00 16.81
N VAL A 420 6.75 -10.77 15.52
CA VAL A 420 7.74 -10.26 14.57
C VAL A 420 7.98 -8.77 14.87
N PRO A 421 9.21 -8.37 15.21
CA PRO A 421 9.49 -6.98 15.52
C PRO A 421 9.39 -6.11 14.27
N VAL A 422 8.59 -5.04 14.34
CA VAL A 422 8.53 -3.98 13.33
C VAL A 422 9.41 -2.82 13.84
N PRO A 423 10.67 -2.71 13.39
CA PRO A 423 11.64 -1.77 13.97
C PRO A 423 11.41 -0.34 13.49
N ALA A 424 11.72 0.64 14.33
CA ALA A 424 11.87 2.01 13.84
C ALA A 424 13.11 2.13 12.92
N LEU A 425 12.97 2.85 11.81
CA LEU A 425 14.07 3.10 10.89
C LEU A 425 14.84 4.35 11.33
N ALA A 426 16.09 4.17 11.77
CA ALA A 426 16.90 5.24 12.34
C ALA A 426 16.98 6.49 11.45
N GLU A 427 17.12 6.31 10.14
CA GLU A 427 17.22 7.39 9.16
C GLU A 427 15.94 8.24 9.13
N VAL A 428 14.78 7.59 9.17
CA VAL A 428 13.47 8.26 9.18
C VAL A 428 13.20 8.91 10.54
N GLN A 429 13.59 8.26 11.64
CA GLN A 429 13.43 8.81 13.00
C GLN A 429 14.24 10.10 13.19
N ILE A 430 15.50 10.10 12.75
CA ILE A 430 16.38 11.27 12.81
C ILE A 430 15.81 12.39 11.95
N ALA A 431 15.35 12.08 10.73
CA ALA A 431 14.73 13.07 9.85
C ALA A 431 13.48 13.70 10.49
N LEU A 432 12.58 12.89 11.08
CA LEU A 432 11.39 13.38 11.77
C LEU A 432 11.73 14.29 12.95
N GLN A 433 12.71 13.90 13.77
CA GLN A 433 13.12 14.69 14.93
C GLN A 433 13.77 16.02 14.51
N ASN A 434 14.62 16.00 13.48
CA ASN A 434 15.27 17.20 12.96
C ASN A 434 14.25 18.14 12.29
N ALA A 435 13.30 17.60 11.51
CA ALA A 435 12.23 18.37 10.91
C ALA A 435 11.32 19.00 12.00
N ALA A 436 11.01 18.26 13.06
CA ALA A 436 10.26 18.80 14.20
C ALA A 436 10.99 19.97 14.84
N ALA A 437 12.30 19.85 15.10
CA ALA A 437 13.11 20.95 15.64
C ALA A 437 13.15 22.17 14.70
N ALA A 438 13.30 21.94 13.40
CA ALA A 438 13.40 23.00 12.40
C ALA A 438 12.08 23.78 12.25
N VAL A 439 10.94 23.08 12.17
CA VAL A 439 9.63 23.69 11.96
C VAL A 439 9.10 24.36 13.22
N THR A 440 9.29 23.75 14.40
CA THR A 440 8.86 24.35 15.67
C THR A 440 9.77 25.48 16.14
N GLY A 441 11.03 25.49 15.68
CA GLY A 441 12.08 26.38 16.21
C GLY A 441 12.58 25.98 17.60
N GLU A 442 12.14 24.84 18.13
CA GLU A 442 12.48 24.35 19.47
C GLU A 442 13.63 23.33 19.43
N ARG A 443 14.46 23.32 20.49
CA ARG A 443 15.59 22.38 20.62
C ARG A 443 15.62 21.75 22.00
N ASP A 444 16.35 20.65 22.11
CA ASP A 444 16.67 19.96 23.37
C ASP A 444 15.45 19.76 24.27
N ASP A 445 15.50 20.27 25.50
CA ASP A 445 14.45 20.07 26.51
C ASP A 445 13.15 20.80 26.18
N THR A 446 13.21 21.88 25.39
CA THR A 446 12.00 22.57 24.91
C THR A 446 11.25 21.67 23.93
N LEU A 447 11.95 21.07 22.95
CA LEU A 447 11.34 20.14 22.01
C LEU A 447 10.81 18.89 22.74
N LYS A 448 11.52 18.35 23.73
CA LYS A 448 11.05 17.20 24.53
C LYS A 448 9.75 17.48 25.29
N ARG A 449 9.42 18.74 25.59
CA ARG A 449 8.13 19.09 26.21
C ARG A 449 6.95 18.93 25.26
N ARG A 450 7.18 19.05 23.94
CA ARG A 450 6.14 18.94 22.92
C ARG A 450 6.20 17.62 22.15
N LEU A 451 7.38 17.08 21.92
CA LEU A 451 7.61 15.85 21.18
C LEU A 451 8.00 14.72 22.13
N ARG A 452 7.17 13.67 22.17
CA ARG A 452 7.44 12.48 22.97
C ARG A 452 7.67 11.26 22.09
N THR A 453 8.85 10.66 22.21
CA THR A 453 9.18 9.39 21.55
C THR A 453 8.72 8.20 22.40
N GLY A 454 8.07 7.21 21.79
CA GLY A 454 7.59 6.04 22.53
C GLY A 454 6.75 5.07 21.71
N THR A 455 6.18 4.05 22.37
CA THR A 455 5.39 3.01 21.71
C THR A 455 3.98 3.51 21.40
N VAL A 456 3.50 3.33 20.17
CA VAL A 456 2.09 3.59 19.81
C VAL A 456 1.33 2.28 19.82
N VAL A 457 0.14 2.25 20.42
CA VAL A 457 -0.78 1.11 20.28
C VAL A 457 -1.77 1.41 19.16
N THR A 458 -1.94 0.46 18.25
CA THR A 458 -2.85 0.59 17.11
C THR A 458 -3.96 -0.44 17.25
N TYR A 459 -5.21 0.01 17.29
CA TYR A 459 -6.39 -0.84 17.43
C TYR A 459 -7.23 -0.90 16.15
N ASP A 460 -8.01 -1.98 16.03
CA ASP A 460 -9.14 -2.10 15.11
C ASP A 460 -10.48 -1.67 15.73
N ASP A 461 -10.56 -1.56 17.07
CA ASP A 461 -11.74 -1.13 17.82
C ASP A 461 -11.61 0.33 18.27
N ARG A 462 -12.43 1.21 17.67
CA ARG A 462 -12.46 2.63 18.02
C ARG A 462 -12.97 2.89 19.44
N ASN A 463 -13.80 2.01 19.99
CA ASN A 463 -14.39 2.15 21.32
C ASN A 463 -13.62 1.33 22.38
N TRP A 464 -12.30 1.18 22.20
CA TRP A 464 -11.41 0.47 23.12
C TRP A 464 -11.52 0.98 24.57
N GLU A 465 -11.92 2.24 24.78
CA GLU A 465 -12.16 2.86 26.09
C GLU A 465 -13.20 2.10 26.91
N LEU A 466 -14.23 1.54 26.27
CA LEU A 466 -15.27 0.73 26.92
C LEU A 466 -14.70 -0.55 27.57
N ARG A 467 -13.49 -0.94 27.17
CA ARG A 467 -12.77 -2.13 27.65
C ARG A 467 -11.43 -1.77 28.29
N PHE A 468 -11.28 -0.53 28.78
CA PHE A 468 -10.01 -0.05 29.33
C PHE A 468 -9.45 -0.96 30.43
N THR A 469 -10.28 -1.52 31.31
CA THR A 469 -9.82 -2.42 32.38
C THR A 469 -9.10 -3.64 31.83
N GLN A 470 -9.57 -4.19 30.71
CA GLN A 470 -8.95 -5.33 30.02
C GLN A 470 -7.70 -4.89 29.25
N GLU A 471 -7.71 -3.70 28.64
CA GLU A 471 -6.60 -3.20 27.82
C GLU A 471 -5.45 -2.61 28.61
N ARG A 472 -5.70 -2.12 29.84
CA ARG A 472 -4.72 -1.47 30.71
C ARG A 472 -3.45 -2.29 30.87
N ARG A 473 -3.56 -3.61 31.01
CA ARG A 473 -2.41 -4.51 31.16
C ARG A 473 -1.51 -4.46 29.92
N ARG A 474 -2.08 -4.58 28.72
CA ARG A 474 -1.34 -4.56 27.46
C ARG A 474 -0.70 -3.21 27.18
N ILE A 475 -1.47 -2.13 27.36
CA ILE A 475 -1.00 -0.74 27.24
C ILE A 475 0.18 -0.48 28.19
N ASN A 476 0.08 -0.95 29.44
CA ASN A 476 1.17 -0.81 30.40
C ASN A 476 2.40 -1.63 29.98
N LEU A 477 2.24 -2.92 29.66
CA LEU A 477 3.34 -3.79 29.22
C LEU A 477 4.08 -3.24 28.00
N GLY A 478 3.36 -2.75 26.99
CA GLY A 478 3.94 -2.12 25.80
C GLY A 478 4.51 -0.72 26.04
N ARG A 479 4.38 -0.19 27.27
CA ARG A 479 4.75 1.18 27.64
C ARG A 479 4.14 2.23 26.69
N CYS A 480 2.94 1.96 26.18
CA CYS A 480 2.32 2.76 25.14
C CYS A 480 2.11 4.21 25.58
N ILE A 481 2.35 5.13 24.66
CA ILE A 481 2.32 6.58 24.90
C ILE A 481 1.18 7.26 24.16
N ALA A 482 0.72 6.65 23.09
CA ALA A 482 -0.43 7.09 22.32
C ALA A 482 -1.19 5.90 21.78
N VAL A 483 -2.44 6.15 21.40
CA VAL A 483 -3.34 5.20 20.75
C VAL A 483 -3.81 5.78 19.42
N ASP A 484 -3.81 4.96 18.38
CA ASP A 484 -4.40 5.28 17.07
C ASP A 484 -5.00 4.03 16.40
N MET A 485 -5.33 4.11 15.12
CA MET A 485 -5.95 3.02 14.37
C MET A 485 -5.24 2.69 13.03
N GLU A 486 -4.10 3.32 12.71
CA GLU A 486 -3.42 3.12 11.42
C GLU A 486 -1.91 2.83 11.55
N SER A 487 -1.22 3.39 12.54
CA SER A 487 0.25 3.49 12.57
C SER A 487 0.95 2.14 12.55
N GLY A 488 0.50 1.19 13.37
CA GLY A 488 1.04 -0.17 13.40
C GLY A 488 0.87 -0.89 12.07
N THR A 489 -0.27 -0.69 11.40
CA THR A 489 -0.56 -1.28 10.08
C THR A 489 0.31 -0.66 8.99
N VAL A 490 0.43 0.68 8.95
CA VAL A 490 1.27 1.41 7.99
C VAL A 490 2.74 1.00 8.13
N ALA A 491 3.23 0.89 9.37
CA ALA A 491 4.59 0.46 9.65
C ALA A 491 4.82 -1.01 9.26
N ALA A 492 3.89 -1.91 9.62
CA ALA A 492 3.97 -3.33 9.28
C ALA A 492 3.93 -3.55 7.76
N GLN A 493 3.12 -2.80 7.01
CA GLN A 493 3.12 -2.83 5.55
C GLN A 493 4.43 -2.31 4.98
N GLY A 494 5.03 -1.27 5.59
CA GLY A 494 6.30 -0.72 5.10
C GLY A 494 7.42 -1.74 5.29
N TYR A 495 7.40 -2.44 6.42
CA TYR A 495 8.26 -3.57 6.71
C TYR A 495 8.07 -4.72 5.70
N ARG A 496 6.83 -5.18 5.52
CA ARG A 496 6.45 -6.27 4.59
C ARG A 496 6.76 -5.93 3.13
N LEU A 497 6.66 -4.68 2.71
CA LEU A 497 6.73 -4.28 1.29
C LEU A 497 8.01 -3.51 0.96
N ARG A 498 8.97 -3.49 1.89
CA ARG A 498 10.30 -2.85 1.78
C ARG A 498 10.24 -1.36 1.45
N VAL A 499 9.23 -0.68 2.00
CA VAL A 499 9.08 0.78 1.89
C VAL A 499 9.51 1.41 3.20
N PRO A 500 10.54 2.27 3.23
CA PRO A 500 10.87 3.03 4.43
C PRO A 500 9.68 3.77 5.01
N TYR A 501 9.48 3.66 6.33
CA TYR A 501 8.30 4.18 7.01
C TYR A 501 8.66 4.97 8.27
N GLY A 502 7.74 5.85 8.67
CA GLY A 502 7.80 6.59 9.93
C GLY A 502 6.41 7.02 10.39
N THR A 503 6.30 7.37 11.66
CA THR A 503 5.04 7.80 12.27
C THR A 503 5.29 8.99 13.17
N LEU A 504 4.62 10.09 12.87
CA LEU A 504 4.51 11.25 13.73
C LEU A 504 3.02 11.56 13.92
N LEU A 505 2.56 11.58 15.16
CA LEU A 505 1.16 11.81 15.47
C LEU A 505 1.01 13.08 16.30
N CYS A 506 -0.14 13.72 16.20
CA CYS A 506 -0.53 14.86 17.04
C CYS A 506 -1.61 14.42 18.03
N VAL A 507 -1.43 14.71 19.32
CA VAL A 507 -2.39 14.38 20.37
C VAL A 507 -3.65 15.22 20.17
N SER A 508 -4.78 14.60 19.82
CA SER A 508 -6.06 15.30 19.65
C SER A 508 -6.92 15.36 20.90
N ASP A 509 -6.67 14.43 21.83
CA ASP A 509 -7.49 14.17 23.00
C ASP A 509 -6.73 13.27 23.98
N LYS A 510 -7.22 13.17 25.23
CA LYS A 510 -6.61 12.34 26.28
C LYS A 510 -7.66 11.44 26.92
N PRO A 511 -7.94 10.26 26.33
CA PRO A 511 -9.04 9.40 26.74
C PRO A 511 -9.01 8.95 28.21
N LEU A 512 -7.82 8.78 28.78
CA LEU A 512 -7.64 8.32 30.15
C LEU A 512 -7.71 9.45 31.21
N HIS A 513 -7.82 10.71 30.78
CA HIS A 513 -7.63 11.88 31.65
C HIS A 513 -8.81 12.86 31.60
N GLY A 514 -9.99 12.41 31.13
CA GLY A 514 -11.22 13.21 31.12
C GLY A 514 -11.34 14.22 29.97
N GLU A 515 -10.35 14.29 29.08
CA GLU A 515 -10.36 15.14 27.88
C GLU A 515 -10.65 14.29 26.64
N ILE A 516 -11.72 13.48 26.68
CA ILE A 516 -12.20 12.74 25.51
C ILE A 516 -12.80 13.75 24.52
N LYS A 517 -12.48 13.60 23.23
CA LYS A 517 -12.97 14.49 22.18
C LYS A 517 -14.50 14.42 22.07
N LEU A 518 -15.19 15.47 22.53
CA LEU A 518 -16.62 15.69 22.31
C LEU A 518 -16.82 16.65 21.11
N PRO A 519 -17.90 16.54 20.33
CA PRO A 519 -18.17 17.45 19.21
C PRO A 519 -18.21 18.91 19.69
N GLY A 520 -17.47 19.81 19.00
CA GLY A 520 -17.53 21.27 19.22
C GLY A 520 -16.38 21.89 20.02
N ALA A 521 -15.48 21.11 20.63
CA ALA A 521 -14.31 21.65 21.35
C ALA A 521 -13.09 21.77 20.43
N ALA A 522 -13.15 22.62 19.39
CA ALA A 522 -11.97 22.95 18.59
C ALA A 522 -11.20 24.09 19.28
N ASN A 523 -10.13 23.75 20.00
CA ASN A 523 -9.26 24.71 20.64
C ASN A 523 -8.28 25.28 19.58
N ALA A 524 -8.15 26.61 19.45
CA ALA A 524 -7.27 27.25 18.45
C ALA A 524 -5.82 26.74 18.49
N PHE A 525 -5.38 26.25 19.66
CA PHE A 525 -4.10 25.58 19.85
C PHE A 525 -3.94 24.32 18.99
N TYR A 526 -4.97 23.47 18.91
CA TYR A 526 -4.94 22.24 18.13
C TYR A 526 -4.88 22.54 16.62
N GLU A 527 -5.61 23.55 16.15
CA GLU A 527 -5.56 23.97 14.73
C GLU A 527 -4.14 24.41 14.33
N ARG A 528 -3.48 25.21 15.17
CA ARG A 528 -2.08 25.59 14.95
C ARG A 528 -1.16 24.36 14.94
N ALA A 529 -1.35 23.44 15.89
CA ALA A 529 -0.56 22.21 15.97
C ALA A 529 -0.75 21.32 14.74
N VAL A 530 -1.97 21.22 14.17
CA VAL A 530 -2.24 20.45 12.95
C VAL A 530 -1.50 21.04 11.74
N ALA A 531 -1.52 22.37 11.58
CA ALA A 531 -0.79 23.02 10.50
C ALA A 531 0.73 22.82 10.63
N GLU A 532 1.28 23.01 11.83
CA GLU A 532 2.70 22.77 12.11
C GLU A 532 3.07 21.29 11.92
N HIS A 533 2.21 20.36 12.33
CA HIS A 533 2.41 18.91 12.16
C HIS A 533 2.54 18.49 10.69
N LEU A 534 1.68 19.02 9.82
CA LEU A 534 1.78 18.79 8.39
C LEU A 534 3.14 19.26 7.84
N LEU A 535 3.56 20.46 8.22
CA LEU A 535 4.83 21.04 7.80
C LEU A 535 6.03 20.20 8.27
N ILE A 536 5.97 19.61 9.47
CA ILE A 536 7.00 18.68 9.95
C ILE A 536 7.07 17.45 9.02
N GLY A 537 5.93 16.85 8.67
CA GLY A 537 5.87 15.71 7.75
C GLY A 537 6.46 16.03 6.38
N LEU A 538 6.09 17.18 5.81
CA LEU A 538 6.60 17.65 4.51
C LEU A 538 8.10 17.94 4.55
N ALA A 539 8.57 18.66 5.58
CA ALA A 539 9.99 18.95 5.77
C ALA A 539 10.82 17.68 5.97
N THR A 540 10.25 16.65 6.60
CA THR A 540 10.88 15.33 6.73
C THR A 540 11.09 14.68 5.38
N LEU A 541 10.05 14.63 4.54
CA LEU A 541 10.15 14.08 3.19
C LEU A 541 11.15 14.85 2.33
N ASP A 542 11.15 16.19 2.42
CA ASP A 542 12.10 17.05 1.72
C ASP A 542 13.55 16.73 2.14
N ALA A 543 13.81 16.55 3.44
CA ALA A 543 15.13 16.18 3.95
C ALA A 543 15.57 14.78 3.47
N LEU A 544 14.68 13.78 3.53
CA LEU A 544 14.97 12.42 3.06
C LEU A 544 15.16 12.37 1.53
N ARG A 545 14.48 13.24 0.78
CA ARG A 545 14.66 13.37 -0.67
C ARG A 545 15.99 14.02 -1.03
N ALA A 546 16.42 15.02 -0.27
CA ALA A 546 17.70 15.68 -0.48
C ALA A 546 18.89 14.76 -0.19
N ASP A 547 18.77 13.91 0.83
CA ASP A 547 19.76 12.87 1.15
C ASP A 547 19.16 11.47 1.10
N ARG A 548 19.05 10.93 -0.11
CA ARG A 548 18.60 9.55 -0.33
C ARG A 548 19.64 8.53 0.14
N HIS A 549 20.89 8.95 0.37
CA HIS A 549 21.97 8.03 0.70
C HIS A 549 21.74 7.45 2.10
N GLY A 550 21.41 6.16 2.16
CA GLY A 550 21.17 5.46 3.42
C GLY A 550 19.70 5.34 3.82
N LEU A 551 18.77 6.08 3.18
CA LEU A 551 17.32 5.91 3.37
C LEU A 551 16.92 4.44 3.14
N HIS A 552 17.32 3.91 1.99
CA HIS A 552 17.20 2.50 1.68
C HIS A 552 18.35 1.74 2.35
N SER A 553 18.11 1.33 3.58
CA SER A 553 19.03 0.53 4.39
C SER A 553 18.72 -0.96 4.32
N ARG A 554 19.66 -1.80 4.77
CA ARG A 554 19.51 -3.27 4.76
C ARG A 554 18.50 -3.80 5.79
N LYS A 555 17.90 -2.93 6.62
CA LYS A 555 17.00 -3.32 7.73
C LYS A 555 15.73 -4.03 7.27
N LEU A 556 15.31 -3.81 6.03
CA LEU A 556 14.08 -4.40 5.46
C LEU A 556 14.36 -5.60 4.53
N ARG A 557 15.63 -5.97 4.32
CA ARG A 557 15.98 -7.11 3.46
C ARG A 557 15.70 -8.44 4.17
N SER A 558 15.09 -9.35 3.44
CA SER A 558 14.96 -10.77 3.75
C SER A 558 16.13 -11.59 3.19
N PHE A 559 16.17 -12.88 3.51
CA PHE A 559 17.16 -13.81 2.96
C PHE A 559 16.96 -13.99 1.46
N ASP A 560 15.72 -14.23 1.03
CA ASP A 560 15.34 -14.43 -0.37
C ASP A 560 14.93 -13.11 -1.06
N GLU A 561 15.51 -12.00 -0.61
CA GLU A 561 15.16 -10.67 -1.12
C GLU A 561 15.40 -10.59 -2.64
N PRO A 562 14.37 -10.20 -3.43
CA PRO A 562 14.53 -10.00 -4.85
C PRO A 562 15.64 -8.98 -5.18
N PRO A 563 16.28 -9.09 -6.36
CA PRO A 563 17.28 -8.12 -6.77
C PRO A 563 16.74 -6.69 -6.87
N PHE A 564 15.53 -6.49 -7.41
CA PHE A 564 14.90 -5.16 -7.49
C PHE A 564 14.45 -4.65 -6.10
N ARG A 565 14.41 -3.32 -5.95
CA ARG A 565 14.11 -2.62 -4.69
C ARG A 565 12.72 -2.87 -4.11
#